data_AF-A0A3N5NN13-F1
#
_entry.id   AF-A0A3N5NN13-F1
#
_cell.length_a   1.000
_cell.length_b   1.000
_cell.length_c   1.000
_cell.angle_alpha   90.00
_cell.angle_beta   90.00
_cell.angle_gamma   90.00
#
_symmetry.space_group_name_H-M   'P 1'
#
loop_
_entity.id
_entity.type
_entity.pdbx_description
1 polymer ?
#
loop_
_entity_poly.entity_id
_entity_poly.type
_entity_poly.pdbx_seq_one_letter_code
_entity_poly.pdbx_strand_id
1 'polypeptide(L)'
;DILAVAAAMQIIGASYVETMDTKGTDGSNVHLNGPATITGYFGGIGQPNHYPLKWLDEFLYYYTHYGVQQVLNINSGTVLLGYLLHKLGVDIEFKISVYMGNDNPYAALWTLLAARLFAREDGTTSLIGFNWSNSVNNETIEITAEVRKALGLEDIVRFEHHITETWKSIVRQPYDRTDELVELAGHVANISAKHEGGIPEVDSARAHPSDILDYFRDKAEIEVSGDMAALELNFLDKHDAVNRTARALTEKGLSFIAARNLHR
;
A
#
# COMPACT_ATOMS: atom_id res chain seq x y z
N ASP A 1 5.22 -7.58 18.13
CA ASP A 1 5.82 -6.91 16.95
C ASP A 1 5.32 -5.49 16.72
N ILE A 2 4.01 -5.22 16.80
CA ILE A 2 3.41 -3.87 16.60
C ILE A 2 4.21 -2.73 17.26
N LEU A 3 4.44 -2.78 18.58
CA LEU A 3 5.17 -1.70 19.29
C LEU A 3 6.62 -1.53 18.82
N ALA A 4 7.29 -2.63 18.44
CA ALA A 4 8.66 -2.59 17.97
C ALA A 4 8.74 -1.96 16.57
N VAL A 5 7.81 -2.33 15.68
CA VAL A 5 7.68 -1.73 14.34
C VAL A 5 7.33 -0.25 14.46
N ALA A 6 6.33 0.10 15.28
CA ALA A 6 5.95 1.48 15.54
C ALA A 6 7.13 2.34 16.01
N ALA A 7 7.91 1.83 16.97
CA ALA A 7 9.12 2.50 17.45
C ALA A 7 10.17 2.67 16.36
N ALA A 8 10.43 1.62 15.56
CA ALA A 8 11.39 1.69 14.44
C ALA A 8 10.98 2.75 13.40
N MET A 9 9.69 2.81 13.04
CA MET A 9 9.17 3.78 12.09
C MET A 9 9.25 5.22 12.62
N GLN A 10 8.99 5.42 13.91
CA GLN A 10 9.17 6.72 14.57
C GLN A 10 10.64 7.15 14.61
N ILE A 11 11.56 6.22 14.88
CA ILE A 11 13.02 6.48 14.88
C ILE A 11 13.46 7.02 13.53
N ILE A 12 13.02 6.41 12.42
CA ILE A 12 13.41 6.86 11.07
C ILE A 12 12.58 8.07 10.59
N GLY A 13 11.45 8.36 11.24
CA GLY A 13 10.53 9.43 10.86
C GLY A 13 9.69 9.09 9.63
N ALA A 14 9.28 7.83 9.50
CA ALA A 14 8.41 7.34 8.43
C ALA A 14 6.97 7.12 8.93
N SER A 15 6.01 7.33 8.03
CA SER A 15 4.63 6.86 8.23
C SER A 15 4.55 5.36 7.96
N TYR A 16 3.67 4.66 8.68
CA TYR A 16 3.42 3.24 8.50
C TYR A 16 1.94 2.97 8.71
N VAL A 17 1.47 1.83 8.20
CA VAL A 17 0.09 1.38 8.42
C VAL A 17 0.10 -0.03 8.94
N GLU A 18 -0.84 -0.34 9.80
CA GLU A 18 -1.09 -1.71 10.24
C GLU A 18 -2.05 -2.42 9.28
N THR A 19 -1.91 -3.72 9.14
CA THR A 19 -2.85 -4.52 8.36
C THR A 19 -3.60 -5.45 9.31
N MET A 20 -4.92 -5.29 9.37
CA MET A 20 -5.78 -6.12 10.21
C MET A 20 -5.74 -7.60 9.76
N ASP A 21 -5.84 -8.52 10.70
CA ASP A 21 -5.84 -9.96 10.45
C ASP A 21 -7.15 -10.41 9.80
N THR A 22 -8.26 -9.74 10.13
CA THR A 22 -9.60 -9.96 9.55
C THR A 22 -9.74 -9.40 8.12
N LYS A 23 -8.65 -9.44 7.35
CA LYS A 23 -8.62 -9.05 5.94
C LYS A 23 -9.14 -10.14 4.99
N GLY A 24 -9.52 -11.32 5.48
CA GLY A 24 -10.10 -12.38 4.66
C GLY A 24 -9.10 -13.33 4.01
N THR A 25 -7.82 -13.23 4.37
CA THR A 25 -6.76 -14.19 3.98
C THR A 25 -6.41 -15.16 5.13
N ASP A 26 -7.15 -15.08 6.23
CA ASP A 26 -7.09 -15.94 7.42
C ASP A 26 -7.74 -17.33 7.22
N GLY A 27 -8.00 -17.72 5.96
CA GLY A 27 -8.72 -18.96 5.62
C GLY A 27 -10.25 -18.86 5.82
N SER A 28 -10.76 -17.67 6.08
CA SER A 28 -12.19 -17.44 6.35
C SER A 28 -13.11 -17.60 5.17
N ASN A 29 -12.59 -17.42 3.96
CA ASN A 29 -13.28 -17.87 2.77
C ASN A 29 -13.06 -19.36 2.59
N VAL A 30 -14.01 -20.14 3.10
CA VAL A 30 -14.02 -21.62 3.03
C VAL A 30 -13.99 -22.19 1.61
N HIS A 31 -14.21 -21.35 0.59
CA HIS A 31 -14.13 -21.73 -0.81
C HIS A 31 -12.74 -21.49 -1.42
N LEU A 32 -11.84 -20.80 -0.72
CA LEU A 32 -10.50 -20.48 -1.19
C LEU A 32 -9.45 -21.13 -0.28
N ASN A 33 -8.52 -21.86 -0.90
CA ASN A 33 -7.49 -22.64 -0.21
C ASN A 33 -6.07 -22.14 -0.55
N GLY A 34 -5.92 -20.83 -0.77
CA GLY A 34 -4.63 -20.16 -1.05
C GLY A 34 -4.30 -20.03 -2.54
N PRO A 35 -3.00 -19.97 -2.93
CA PRO A 35 -2.57 -19.73 -4.31
C PRO A 35 -3.12 -20.74 -5.32
N ALA A 36 -3.39 -21.98 -4.90
CA ALA A 36 -4.00 -23.02 -5.73
C ALA A 36 -5.43 -22.65 -6.21
N THR A 37 -6.09 -21.70 -5.55
CA THR A 37 -7.42 -21.19 -5.92
C THR A 37 -7.36 -19.72 -6.33
N ILE A 38 -6.25 -19.25 -6.92
CA ILE A 38 -6.03 -17.84 -7.29
C ILE A 38 -7.16 -17.25 -8.16
N THR A 39 -7.76 -18.05 -9.05
CA THR A 39 -8.90 -17.63 -9.87
C THR A 39 -10.13 -17.26 -9.05
N GLY A 40 -10.30 -17.87 -7.88
CA GLY A 40 -11.39 -17.57 -6.95
C GLY A 40 -11.16 -16.30 -6.13
N TYR A 41 -9.96 -15.71 -6.17
CA TYR A 41 -9.68 -14.42 -5.55
C TYR A 41 -9.97 -13.23 -6.49
N PHE A 42 -10.15 -13.47 -7.80
CA PHE A 42 -10.49 -12.40 -8.74
C PHE A 42 -11.91 -11.88 -8.49
N GLY A 43 -12.04 -10.57 -8.21
CA GLY A 43 -13.34 -9.89 -8.05
C GLY A 43 -13.97 -9.97 -6.65
N GLY A 44 -13.26 -10.47 -5.64
CA GLY A 44 -13.77 -10.47 -4.27
C GLY A 44 -12.86 -11.27 -3.34
N ILE A 45 -11.89 -10.58 -2.73
CA ILE A 45 -11.10 -11.13 -1.62
C ILE A 45 -12.08 -11.64 -0.56
N GLY A 46 -11.77 -12.80 -0.01
CA GLY A 46 -12.65 -13.64 0.78
C GLY A 46 -13.15 -13.08 2.11
N GLN A 47 -13.86 -11.95 2.10
CA GLN A 47 -14.48 -11.34 3.26
C GLN A 47 -16.01 -11.52 3.19
N PRO A 48 -16.56 -12.58 3.81
CA PRO A 48 -18.00 -12.76 3.98
C PRO A 48 -18.71 -11.55 4.61
N ASN A 49 -20.04 -11.49 4.54
CA ASN A 49 -20.86 -10.36 4.97
C ASN A 49 -20.56 -9.78 6.38
N HIS A 50 -20.01 -10.59 7.29
CA HIS A 50 -19.71 -10.18 8.67
C HIS A 50 -18.25 -9.72 8.87
N TYR A 51 -17.36 -9.92 7.90
CA TYR A 51 -15.94 -9.57 8.01
C TYR A 51 -15.70 -8.07 8.13
N PRO A 52 -16.42 -7.18 7.43
CA PRO A 52 -16.25 -5.75 7.65
C PRO A 52 -16.53 -5.34 9.11
N LEU A 53 -17.50 -5.97 9.78
CA LEU A 53 -17.78 -5.70 11.19
C LEU A 53 -16.72 -6.30 12.13
N LYS A 54 -16.18 -7.49 11.81
CA LYS A 54 -15.03 -8.03 12.55
C LYS A 54 -13.79 -7.12 12.41
N TRP A 55 -13.54 -6.60 11.22
CA TRP A 55 -12.48 -5.63 10.94
C TRP A 55 -12.67 -4.35 11.75
N LEU A 56 -13.91 -3.88 11.87
CA LEU A 56 -14.27 -2.74 12.71
C LEU A 56 -13.96 -3.03 14.19
N ASP A 57 -14.39 -4.17 14.71
CA ASP A 57 -14.12 -4.57 16.09
C ASP A 57 -12.61 -4.68 16.37
N GLU A 58 -11.86 -5.30 15.46
CA GLU A 58 -10.40 -5.43 15.53
C GLU A 58 -9.70 -4.06 15.50
N PHE A 59 -10.10 -3.20 14.56
CA PHE A 59 -9.55 -1.84 14.46
C PHE A 59 -9.80 -1.06 15.75
N LEU A 60 -11.04 -1.05 16.27
CA LEU A 60 -11.37 -0.32 17.50
C LEU A 60 -10.60 -0.85 18.71
N TYR A 61 -10.34 -2.16 18.77
CA TYR A 61 -9.46 -2.73 19.79
C TYR A 61 -8.05 -2.14 19.68
N TYR A 62 -7.40 -2.19 18.51
CA TYR A 62 -6.04 -1.67 18.34
C TYR A 62 -5.94 -0.15 18.49
N TYR A 63 -6.93 0.59 18.01
CA TYR A 63 -7.03 2.04 18.19
C TYR A 63 -7.06 2.41 19.68
N THR A 64 -7.92 1.74 20.47
CA THR A 64 -8.10 2.08 21.89
C THR A 64 -7.01 1.55 22.82
N HIS A 65 -6.35 0.44 22.48
CA HIS A 65 -5.35 -0.19 23.34
C HIS A 65 -3.90 0.17 22.97
N TYR A 66 -3.65 0.48 21.69
CA TYR A 66 -2.30 0.69 21.16
C TYR A 66 -2.13 2.01 20.40
N GLY A 67 -3.21 2.79 20.20
CA GLY A 67 -3.16 4.06 19.47
C GLY A 67 -2.96 3.91 17.96
N VAL A 68 -3.31 2.75 17.39
CA VAL A 68 -3.22 2.51 15.94
C VAL A 68 -4.27 3.35 15.23
N GLN A 69 -3.83 4.29 14.39
CA GLN A 69 -4.71 5.17 13.62
C GLN A 69 -4.71 4.84 12.12
N GLN A 70 -3.57 4.42 11.58
CA GLN A 70 -3.39 4.23 10.14
C GLN A 70 -3.42 2.75 9.77
N VAL A 71 -4.32 2.34 8.87
CA VAL A 71 -4.49 0.94 8.47
C VAL A 71 -4.49 0.72 6.95
N LEU A 72 -4.15 -0.48 6.50
CA LEU A 72 -4.28 -0.88 5.10
C LEU A 72 -5.65 -1.50 4.84
N ASN A 73 -6.30 -1.04 3.77
CA ASN A 73 -7.61 -1.51 3.33
C ASN A 73 -7.53 -2.18 1.95
N ILE A 74 -8.21 -3.33 1.81
CA ILE A 74 -8.15 -4.16 0.60
C ILE A 74 -9.54 -4.49 0.02
N ASN A 75 -10.63 -4.06 0.68
CA ASN A 75 -12.01 -4.36 0.28
C ASN A 75 -12.89 -3.11 0.41
N SER A 76 -13.78 -2.89 -0.56
CA SER A 76 -14.84 -1.87 -0.54
C SER A 76 -15.66 -1.84 0.75
N GLY A 77 -15.94 -2.99 1.38
CA GLY A 77 -16.69 -3.06 2.63
C GLY A 77 -15.98 -2.37 3.80
N THR A 78 -14.70 -2.70 4.02
CA THR A 78 -13.89 -2.07 5.08
C THR A 78 -13.52 -0.63 4.74
N VAL A 79 -13.36 -0.30 3.46
CA VAL A 79 -13.21 1.09 2.98
C VAL A 79 -14.41 1.94 3.36
N LEU A 80 -15.63 1.47 3.11
CA LEU A 80 -16.85 2.17 3.51
C LEU A 80 -16.92 2.37 5.03
N LEU A 81 -16.62 1.32 5.81
CA LEU A 81 -16.63 1.43 7.27
C LEU A 81 -15.57 2.39 7.79
N GLY A 82 -14.38 2.43 7.19
CA GLY A 82 -13.34 3.41 7.52
C GLY A 82 -13.82 4.85 7.29
N TYR A 83 -14.50 5.10 6.17
CA TYR A 83 -15.10 6.41 5.89
C TYR A 83 -16.19 6.79 6.91
N LEU A 84 -17.08 5.85 7.25
CA LEU A 84 -18.15 6.09 8.23
C LEU A 84 -17.60 6.34 9.63
N LEU A 85 -16.61 5.55 10.07
CA LEU A 85 -15.90 5.75 11.34
C LEU A 85 -15.29 7.14 11.43
N HIS A 86 -14.59 7.57 10.38
CA HIS A 86 -14.01 8.92 10.32
C HIS A 86 -15.09 9.98 10.44
N LYS A 87 -16.18 9.83 9.69
CA LYS A 87 -17.32 10.76 9.76
C LYS A 87 -17.96 10.82 11.15
N LEU A 88 -17.93 9.73 11.91
CA LEU A 88 -18.43 9.64 13.29
C LEU A 88 -17.48 10.24 14.34
N GLY A 89 -16.28 10.68 13.95
CA GLY A 89 -15.32 11.34 14.85
C GLY A 89 -14.20 10.44 15.35
N VAL A 90 -14.06 9.21 14.86
CA VAL A 90 -12.88 8.37 15.14
C VAL A 90 -11.76 8.78 14.20
N ASP A 91 -10.57 9.07 14.74
CA ASP A 91 -9.41 9.50 13.94
C ASP A 91 -8.72 8.29 13.28
N ILE A 92 -9.46 7.64 12.38
CA ILE A 92 -8.96 6.59 11.51
C ILE A 92 -8.45 7.19 10.21
N GLU A 93 -7.28 6.71 9.79
CA GLU A 93 -6.75 6.93 8.46
C GLU A 93 -6.48 5.57 7.82
N PHE A 94 -6.60 5.48 6.50
CA PHE A 94 -6.27 4.28 5.77
C PHE A 94 -5.63 4.55 4.42
N LYS A 95 -4.85 3.56 4.00
CA LYS A 95 -4.37 3.42 2.64
C LYS A 95 -5.14 2.33 1.94
N ILE A 96 -5.36 2.48 0.64
CA ILE A 96 -5.92 1.41 -0.19
C ILE A 96 -4.77 0.57 -0.75
N SER A 97 -4.95 -0.75 -0.80
CA SER A 97 -3.98 -1.68 -1.37
C SER A 97 -4.09 -1.81 -2.89
N VAL A 98 -2.99 -2.24 -3.53
CA VAL A 98 -2.93 -2.59 -4.96
C VAL A 98 -4.01 -3.61 -5.34
N TYR A 99 -4.31 -4.54 -4.42
CA TYR A 99 -5.29 -5.60 -4.63
C TYR A 99 -6.75 -5.11 -4.77
N MET A 100 -7.03 -3.84 -4.45
CA MET A 100 -8.35 -3.26 -4.70
C MET A 100 -8.60 -2.96 -6.18
N GLY A 101 -7.56 -2.94 -7.03
CA GLY A 101 -7.72 -2.85 -8.48
C GLY A 101 -8.16 -1.46 -8.97
N ASN A 102 -7.59 -0.39 -8.43
CA ASN A 102 -7.79 0.95 -8.98
C ASN A 102 -6.96 1.10 -10.27
N ASP A 103 -7.54 0.64 -11.40
CA ASP A 103 -6.81 0.41 -12.65
C ASP A 103 -6.94 1.53 -13.69
N ASN A 104 -7.83 2.49 -13.47
CA ASN A 104 -8.16 3.53 -14.44
C ASN A 104 -8.79 4.77 -13.76
N PRO A 105 -8.92 5.91 -14.47
CA PRO A 105 -9.48 7.13 -13.89
C PRO A 105 -10.92 7.01 -13.40
N TYR A 106 -11.73 6.10 -13.95
CA TYR A 106 -13.12 5.90 -13.52
C TYR A 106 -13.19 5.21 -12.16
N ALA A 107 -12.39 4.17 -11.94
CA ALA A 107 -12.26 3.49 -10.66
C ALA A 107 -11.74 4.47 -9.59
N ALA A 108 -10.73 5.27 -9.95
CA ALA A 108 -10.19 6.27 -9.04
C ALA A 108 -11.19 7.40 -8.72
N LEU A 109 -11.93 7.90 -9.72
CA LEU A 109 -13.01 8.86 -9.52
C LEU A 109 -14.04 8.32 -8.52
N TRP A 110 -14.50 7.08 -8.66
CA TRP A 110 -15.45 6.48 -7.73
C TRP A 110 -14.94 6.46 -6.28
N THR A 111 -13.69 6.01 -6.10
CA THR A 111 -13.04 5.96 -4.79
C THR A 111 -12.86 7.34 -4.17
N LEU A 112 -12.44 8.34 -4.95
CA LEU A 112 -12.23 9.73 -4.49
C LEU A 112 -13.55 10.44 -4.20
N LEU A 113 -14.61 10.17 -4.97
CA LEU A 113 -15.95 10.68 -4.69
C LEU A 113 -16.47 10.17 -3.33
N ALA A 114 -16.26 8.89 -3.02
CA ALA A 114 -16.61 8.34 -1.71
C ALA A 114 -15.80 9.02 -0.59
N ALA A 115 -14.49 9.21 -0.77
CA ALA A 115 -13.64 9.92 0.18
C ALA A 115 -14.13 11.34 0.46
N ARG A 116 -14.58 12.05 -0.59
CA ARG A 116 -15.14 13.41 -0.46
C ARG A 116 -16.52 13.42 0.17
N LEU A 117 -17.39 12.47 -0.20
CA LEU A 117 -18.76 12.35 0.33
C LEU A 117 -18.76 12.19 1.86
N PHE A 118 -17.82 11.39 2.38
CA PHE A 118 -17.69 11.11 3.81
C PHE A 118 -16.64 11.97 4.52
N ALA A 119 -16.12 13.02 3.88
CA ALA A 119 -15.22 13.95 4.53
C ALA A 119 -15.90 14.65 5.73
N ARG A 120 -15.10 15.02 6.73
CA ARG A 120 -15.53 15.84 7.87
C ARG A 120 -15.72 17.30 7.43
N GLU A 121 -16.29 18.11 8.32
CA GLU A 121 -16.54 19.55 8.06
C GLU A 121 -15.26 20.35 7.84
N ASP A 122 -14.16 19.92 8.46
CA ASP A 122 -12.81 20.47 8.25
C ASP A 122 -12.19 20.07 6.90
N GLY A 123 -12.90 19.27 6.10
CA GLY A 123 -12.46 18.79 4.79
C GLY A 123 -11.60 17.52 4.82
N THR A 124 -11.21 17.03 6.00
CA THR A 124 -10.40 15.82 6.14
C THR A 124 -11.18 14.56 5.79
N THR A 125 -10.47 13.53 5.32
CA THR A 125 -11.02 12.20 5.02
C THR A 125 -10.07 11.13 5.54
N SER A 126 -10.59 9.92 5.77
CA SER A 126 -9.76 8.80 6.21
C SER A 126 -8.85 8.26 5.12
N LEU A 127 -9.15 8.48 3.83
CA LEU A 127 -8.25 8.02 2.77
C LEU A 127 -7.02 8.94 2.70
N ILE A 128 -5.86 8.43 3.12
CA ILE A 128 -4.58 9.17 3.11
C ILE A 128 -3.58 8.63 2.08
N GLY A 129 -3.80 7.43 1.57
CA GLY A 129 -2.96 6.83 0.53
C GLY A 129 -3.78 6.04 -0.47
N PHE A 130 -3.57 6.34 -1.73
CA PHE A 130 -4.25 5.74 -2.87
C PHE A 130 -3.23 4.96 -3.67
N ASN A 131 -3.27 3.64 -3.53
CA ASN A 131 -2.36 2.79 -4.27
C ASN A 131 -2.95 2.44 -5.64
N TRP A 132 -2.19 2.75 -6.68
CA TRP A 132 -2.52 2.39 -8.04
C TRP A 132 -2.29 0.91 -8.27
N SER A 133 -3.09 0.31 -9.14
CA SER A 133 -2.75 -1.02 -9.63
C SER A 133 -1.55 -0.96 -10.58
N ASN A 134 -0.98 -2.13 -10.86
CA ASN A 134 0.21 -2.25 -11.68
C ASN A 134 -0.05 -2.03 -13.18
N SER A 135 -1.32 -1.89 -13.61
CA SER A 135 -1.69 -1.67 -15.01
C SER A 135 -1.83 -0.20 -15.42
N VAL A 136 -1.84 0.74 -14.46
CA VAL A 136 -1.98 2.16 -14.79
C VAL A 136 -0.77 2.68 -15.58
N ASN A 137 -0.91 3.81 -16.25
CA ASN A 137 0.16 4.57 -16.89
C ASN A 137 0.18 6.03 -16.39
N ASN A 138 1.14 6.83 -16.85
CA ASN A 138 1.25 8.26 -16.48
C ASN A 138 -0.02 9.05 -16.75
N GLU A 139 -0.63 8.88 -17.94
CA GLU A 139 -1.88 9.55 -18.32
C GLU A 139 -3.02 9.27 -17.32
N THR A 140 -3.15 8.02 -16.85
CA THR A 140 -4.15 7.64 -15.84
C THR A 140 -3.95 8.42 -14.55
N ILE A 141 -2.70 8.55 -14.11
CA ILE A 141 -2.34 9.25 -12.87
C ILE A 141 -2.57 10.76 -13.03
N GLU A 142 -2.19 11.34 -14.16
CA GLU A 142 -2.37 12.77 -14.47
C GLU A 142 -3.84 13.16 -14.51
N ILE A 143 -4.68 12.43 -15.26
CA ILE A 143 -6.13 12.67 -15.32
C ILE A 143 -6.72 12.61 -13.91
N THR A 144 -6.30 11.64 -13.10
CA THR A 144 -6.84 11.48 -11.75
C THR A 144 -6.28 12.55 -10.81
N ALA A 145 -5.07 13.07 -11.03
CA ALA A 145 -4.53 14.16 -10.23
C ALA A 145 -5.43 15.41 -10.34
N GLU A 146 -5.91 15.72 -11.55
CA GLU A 146 -6.87 16.80 -11.78
C GLU A 146 -8.21 16.55 -11.05
N VAL A 147 -8.71 15.32 -11.09
CA VAL A 147 -9.93 14.93 -10.33
C VAL A 147 -9.73 15.08 -8.82
N ARG A 148 -8.62 14.56 -8.29
CA ARG A 148 -8.26 14.65 -6.86
C ARG A 148 -8.18 16.11 -6.42
N LYS A 149 -7.58 16.97 -7.25
CA LYS A 149 -7.47 18.40 -7.00
C LYS A 149 -8.84 19.09 -7.04
N ALA A 150 -9.68 18.80 -8.03
CA ALA A 150 -11.04 19.33 -8.13
C ALA A 150 -11.92 18.95 -6.93
N LEU A 151 -11.67 17.80 -6.31
CA LEU A 151 -12.34 17.35 -5.09
C LEU A 151 -11.76 17.95 -3.79
N GLY A 152 -10.68 18.73 -3.87
CA GLY A 152 -10.01 19.32 -2.71
C GLY A 152 -9.23 18.29 -1.87
N LEU A 153 -8.75 17.22 -2.50
CA LEU A 153 -8.08 16.09 -1.84
C LEU A 153 -6.57 16.02 -2.13
N GLU A 154 -6.01 16.99 -2.87
CA GLU A 154 -4.62 16.97 -3.34
C GLU A 154 -3.59 16.84 -2.21
N ASP A 155 -3.77 17.57 -1.12
CA ASP A 155 -2.85 17.56 0.03
C ASP A 155 -3.09 16.41 1.01
N ILE A 156 -4.21 15.69 0.89
CA ILE A 156 -4.63 14.65 1.85
C ILE A 156 -4.38 13.26 1.26
N VAL A 157 -4.84 13.01 0.04
CA VAL A 157 -4.77 11.70 -0.61
C VAL A 157 -3.48 11.60 -1.41
N ARG A 158 -2.47 10.94 -0.85
CA ARG A 158 -1.23 10.68 -1.56
C ARG A 158 -1.42 9.58 -2.60
N PHE A 159 -1.00 9.84 -3.84
CA PHE A 159 -0.89 8.78 -4.85
C PHE A 159 0.34 7.92 -4.57
N GLU A 160 0.17 6.61 -4.49
CA GLU A 160 1.26 5.65 -4.30
C GLU A 160 1.44 4.87 -5.62
N HIS A 161 2.61 5.04 -6.24
CA HIS A 161 2.93 4.50 -7.56
C HIS A 161 3.98 3.40 -7.44
N HIS A 162 3.66 2.17 -7.86
CA HIS A 162 4.62 1.07 -7.84
C HIS A 162 5.72 1.29 -8.89
N ILE A 163 6.96 1.33 -8.43
CA ILE A 163 8.15 1.55 -9.25
C ILE A 163 8.84 0.22 -9.56
N THR A 164 9.04 -0.58 -8.53
CA THR A 164 9.53 -1.95 -8.62
C THR A 164 8.58 -2.87 -7.87
N GLU A 165 8.42 -4.07 -8.39
CA GLU A 165 7.55 -5.11 -7.84
C GLU A 165 8.33 -6.39 -7.59
N THR A 166 7.79 -7.27 -6.74
CA THR A 166 8.44 -8.56 -6.47
C THR A 166 8.69 -9.32 -7.76
N TRP A 167 9.80 -10.04 -7.85
CA TRP A 167 10.20 -10.73 -9.07
C TRP A 167 9.14 -11.74 -9.53
N LYS A 168 8.49 -12.43 -8.58
CA LYS A 168 7.48 -13.44 -8.85
C LYS A 168 6.07 -12.97 -8.50
N SER A 169 5.11 -13.61 -9.16
CA SER A 169 3.71 -13.78 -8.72
C SER A 169 2.79 -12.56 -8.71
N ILE A 170 3.25 -11.33 -9.01
CA ILE A 170 2.37 -10.14 -9.08
C ILE A 170 2.36 -9.41 -10.43
N VAL A 171 3.51 -9.30 -11.11
CA VAL A 171 3.62 -8.59 -12.40
C VAL A 171 4.49 -9.34 -13.39
N ARG A 172 4.38 -8.97 -14.67
CA ARG A 172 5.36 -9.37 -15.68
C ARG A 172 6.65 -8.56 -15.49
N GLN A 173 7.78 -9.26 -15.53
CA GLN A 173 9.11 -8.69 -15.43
C GLN A 173 9.77 -8.45 -16.81
N PRO A 174 10.78 -7.56 -16.93
CA PRO A 174 11.22 -6.62 -15.90
C PRO A 174 10.17 -5.53 -15.63
N TYR A 175 9.94 -5.22 -14.35
CA TYR A 175 9.05 -4.16 -13.90
C TYR A 175 9.86 -3.07 -13.21
N ASP A 176 10.18 -2.02 -13.98
CA ASP A 176 10.91 -0.85 -13.50
C ASP A 176 10.31 0.41 -14.10
N ARG A 177 9.69 1.22 -13.26
CA ARG A 177 8.95 2.42 -13.65
C ARG A 177 9.60 3.68 -13.08
N THR A 178 10.90 3.63 -12.85
CA THR A 178 11.65 4.77 -12.28
C THR A 178 11.55 6.00 -13.19
N ASP A 179 11.69 5.82 -14.51
CA ASP A 179 11.58 6.91 -15.49
C ASP A 179 10.15 7.49 -15.52
N GLU A 180 9.13 6.64 -15.43
CA GLU A 180 7.73 7.07 -15.38
C GLU A 180 7.46 7.98 -14.17
N LEU A 181 7.97 7.62 -12.99
CA LEU A 181 7.87 8.48 -11.81
C LEU A 181 8.61 9.80 -11.98
N VAL A 182 9.82 9.78 -12.55
CA VAL A 182 10.62 10.99 -12.78
C VAL A 182 9.86 11.96 -13.69
N GLU A 183 9.17 11.46 -14.71
CA GLU A 183 8.29 12.27 -15.55
C GLU A 183 7.15 12.90 -14.74
N LEU A 184 6.46 12.12 -13.89
CA LEU A 184 5.32 12.59 -13.11
C LEU A 184 5.68 13.55 -11.97
N ALA A 185 6.80 13.33 -11.29
CA ALA A 185 7.12 13.99 -10.03
C ALA A 185 7.35 15.50 -10.15
N GLY A 186 7.52 16.03 -11.37
CA GLY A 186 7.62 17.47 -11.63
C GLY A 186 6.30 18.23 -11.65
N HIS A 187 5.17 17.55 -11.85
CA HIS A 187 3.86 18.20 -12.03
C HIS A 187 2.68 17.51 -11.35
N VAL A 188 2.83 16.27 -10.90
CA VAL A 188 1.85 15.59 -10.05
C VAL A 188 2.25 15.75 -8.59
N ALA A 189 1.57 16.66 -7.88
CA ALA A 189 1.80 16.89 -6.45
C ALA A 189 1.42 15.66 -5.59
N ASN A 190 1.98 15.55 -4.38
CA ASN A 190 1.63 14.53 -3.40
C ASN A 190 1.58 13.10 -3.99
N ILE A 191 2.68 12.69 -4.60
CA ILE A 191 2.93 11.36 -5.15
C ILE A 191 4.11 10.72 -4.40
N SER A 192 4.04 9.42 -4.16
CA SER A 192 5.14 8.63 -3.60
C SER A 192 5.48 7.44 -4.48
N ALA A 193 6.77 7.13 -4.52
CA ALA A 193 7.32 5.90 -5.05
C ALA A 193 7.05 4.74 -4.08
N LYS A 194 6.57 3.61 -4.60
CA LYS A 194 6.35 2.38 -3.84
C LYS A 194 7.19 1.25 -4.44
N HIS A 195 7.88 0.52 -3.58
CA HIS A 195 8.78 -0.56 -3.96
C HIS A 195 8.40 -1.81 -3.19
N GLU A 196 8.07 -2.88 -3.91
CA GLU A 196 7.77 -4.19 -3.32
C GLU A 196 8.89 -5.20 -3.61
N GLY A 197 9.61 -5.04 -4.74
CA GLY A 197 10.81 -5.82 -5.07
C GLY A 197 12.06 -4.96 -5.26
N GLY A 198 13.19 -5.63 -5.50
CA GLY A 198 14.47 -4.99 -5.76
C GLY A 198 14.60 -4.46 -7.20
N ILE A 199 15.82 -4.04 -7.54
CA ILE A 199 16.19 -3.72 -8.93
C ILE A 199 16.07 -5.02 -9.76
N PRO A 200 15.38 -5.06 -10.91
CA PRO A 200 15.07 -6.30 -11.63
C PRO A 200 16.29 -7.18 -11.92
N GLU A 201 17.42 -6.60 -12.34
CA GLU A 201 18.64 -7.34 -12.66
C GLU A 201 19.32 -7.94 -11.42
N VAL A 202 19.12 -7.33 -10.24
CA VAL A 202 19.66 -7.81 -8.96
C VAL A 202 18.74 -8.88 -8.37
N ASP A 203 17.44 -8.58 -8.29
CA ASP A 203 16.44 -9.44 -7.67
C ASP A 203 16.33 -10.78 -8.43
N SER A 204 16.29 -10.74 -9.76
CA SER A 204 16.25 -11.95 -10.61
C SER A 204 17.49 -12.84 -10.49
N ALA A 205 18.63 -12.28 -10.10
CA ALA A 205 19.88 -13.00 -9.93
C ALA A 205 20.03 -13.64 -8.53
N ARG A 206 19.11 -13.37 -7.60
CA ARG A 206 19.13 -13.99 -6.27
C ARG A 206 18.83 -15.48 -6.37
N ALA A 207 19.44 -16.26 -5.47
CA ALA A 207 19.11 -17.67 -5.32
C ALA A 207 17.62 -17.85 -4.91
N HIS A 208 17.12 -16.91 -4.10
CA HIS A 208 15.70 -16.75 -3.78
C HIS A 208 15.25 -15.36 -4.24
N PRO A 209 14.79 -15.21 -5.49
CA PRO A 209 14.20 -13.96 -5.96
C PRO A 209 12.92 -13.66 -5.17
N SER A 210 12.63 -12.38 -4.97
CA SER A 210 11.47 -11.95 -4.19
C SER A 210 10.16 -12.47 -4.79
N ASP A 211 9.24 -12.85 -3.91
CA ASP A 211 7.91 -13.34 -4.28
C ASP A 211 6.87 -12.68 -3.37
N ILE A 212 5.82 -12.07 -3.95
CA ILE A 212 4.75 -11.46 -3.14
C ILE A 212 4.05 -12.51 -2.25
N LEU A 213 4.13 -13.79 -2.63
CA LEU A 213 3.56 -14.88 -1.84
C LEU A 213 4.30 -15.10 -0.51
N ASP A 214 5.55 -14.66 -0.38
CA ASP A 214 6.29 -14.74 0.88
C ASP A 214 5.64 -13.90 2.00
N TYR A 215 4.87 -12.86 1.66
CA TYR A 215 4.13 -12.04 2.64
C TYR A 215 3.01 -12.81 3.35
N PHE A 216 2.58 -13.95 2.80
CA PHE A 216 1.49 -14.76 3.33
C PHE A 216 1.99 -16.01 4.06
N ARG A 217 3.31 -16.18 4.15
CA ARG A 217 3.91 -17.30 4.87
C ARG A 217 3.89 -17.04 6.37
N ASP A 218 3.70 -18.11 7.13
CA ASP A 218 3.79 -18.05 8.58
C ASP A 218 5.25 -17.88 9.00
N LYS A 219 5.49 -17.04 10.02
CA LYS A 219 6.85 -16.78 10.52
C LYS A 219 7.57 -18.06 10.98
N ALA A 220 6.88 -18.95 11.68
CA ALA A 220 7.48 -20.19 12.16
C ALA A 220 7.83 -21.12 10.99
N GLU A 221 7.05 -21.08 9.90
CA GLU A 221 7.37 -21.82 8.68
C GLU A 221 8.64 -21.28 8.02
N ILE A 222 8.80 -19.96 7.90
CA ILE A 222 10.01 -19.30 7.38
C ILE A 222 11.25 -19.66 8.22
N GLU A 223 11.10 -19.66 9.56
CA GLU A 223 12.19 -20.01 10.47
C GLU A 223 12.61 -21.48 10.31
N VAL A 224 11.66 -22.40 10.12
CA VAL A 224 11.91 -23.83 9.92
C VAL A 224 12.50 -24.12 8.53
N SER A 225 12.04 -23.42 7.48
CA SER A 225 12.59 -23.59 6.13
C SER A 225 14.01 -23.06 5.99
N GLY A 226 14.39 -22.11 6.86
CA GLY A 226 15.69 -21.44 6.82
C GLY A 226 15.74 -20.24 5.87
N ASP A 227 14.59 -19.76 5.39
CA ASP A 227 14.52 -18.71 4.38
C ASP A 227 14.68 -17.29 4.95
N MET A 228 14.74 -17.12 6.27
CA MET A 228 14.80 -15.80 6.91
C MET A 228 15.93 -14.91 6.34
N ALA A 229 17.12 -15.49 6.13
CA ALA A 229 18.26 -14.75 5.57
C ALA A 229 18.04 -14.32 4.11
N ALA A 230 17.29 -15.11 3.33
CA ALA A 230 16.92 -14.76 1.97
C ALA A 230 15.91 -13.62 1.95
N LEU A 231 14.88 -13.68 2.80
CA LEU A 231 13.86 -12.63 2.90
C LEU A 231 14.44 -11.31 3.41
N GLU A 232 15.38 -11.36 4.36
CA GLU A 232 16.13 -10.18 4.79
C GLU A 232 16.92 -9.56 3.61
N LEU A 233 17.58 -10.38 2.79
CA LEU A 233 18.28 -9.91 1.61
C LEU A 233 17.33 -9.29 0.57
N ASN A 234 16.16 -9.88 0.33
CA ASN A 234 15.15 -9.29 -0.55
C ASN A 234 14.66 -7.94 -0.01
N PHE A 235 14.49 -7.80 1.32
CA PHE A 235 14.13 -6.53 1.96
C PHE A 235 15.21 -5.45 1.76
N LEU A 236 16.49 -5.82 1.86
CA LEU A 236 17.61 -4.91 1.61
C LEU A 236 17.69 -4.48 0.13
N ASP A 237 17.44 -5.41 -0.80
CA ASP A 237 17.40 -5.08 -2.24
C ASP A 237 16.29 -4.10 -2.60
N LYS A 238 15.14 -4.23 -1.93
CA LYS A 238 14.05 -3.25 -2.02
C LYS A 238 14.49 -1.88 -1.51
N HIS A 239 15.29 -1.80 -0.44
CA HIS A 239 15.84 -0.52 0.03
C HIS A 239 16.84 0.08 -0.97
N ASP A 240 17.65 -0.75 -1.63
CA ASP A 240 18.53 -0.30 -2.70
C ASP A 240 17.74 0.27 -3.89
N ALA A 241 16.59 -0.33 -4.23
CA ALA A 241 15.69 0.22 -5.24
C ALA A 241 15.10 1.59 -4.82
N VAL A 242 14.72 1.76 -3.55
CA VAL A 242 14.30 3.06 -3.00
C VAL A 242 15.40 4.11 -3.16
N ASN A 243 16.63 3.77 -2.79
CA ASN A 243 17.79 4.67 -2.91
C ASN A 243 18.12 5.02 -4.38
N ARG A 244 17.96 4.06 -5.30
CA ARG A 244 18.11 4.30 -6.73
C ARG A 244 17.08 5.31 -7.25
N THR A 245 15.82 5.17 -6.86
CA THR A 245 14.76 6.13 -7.22
C THR A 245 15.04 7.52 -6.65
N ALA A 246 15.46 7.61 -5.40
CA ALA A 246 15.86 8.89 -4.78
C ALA A 246 17.00 9.57 -5.56
N ARG A 247 17.99 8.81 -6.04
CA ARG A 247 19.06 9.32 -6.88
C ARG A 247 18.54 9.84 -8.22
N ALA A 248 17.70 9.06 -8.91
CA ALA A 248 17.13 9.45 -10.19
C ALA A 248 16.34 10.77 -10.11
N LEU A 249 15.54 10.94 -9.04
CA LEU A 249 14.86 12.21 -8.77
C LEU A 249 15.85 13.35 -8.53
N THR A 250 16.88 13.12 -7.72
CA THR A 250 17.91 14.13 -7.39
C THR A 250 18.68 14.59 -8.64
N GLU A 251 19.08 13.66 -9.51
CA GLU A 251 19.79 13.96 -10.76
C GLU A 251 18.97 14.83 -11.73
N LYS A 252 17.65 14.83 -11.57
CA LYS A 252 16.72 15.69 -12.32
C LYS A 252 16.33 16.96 -11.57
N GLY A 253 16.94 17.22 -10.42
CA GLY A 253 16.64 18.40 -9.59
C GLY A 253 15.29 18.35 -8.88
N LEU A 254 14.70 17.15 -8.75
CA LEU A 254 13.41 16.95 -8.08
C LEU A 254 13.64 16.64 -6.60
N SER A 255 12.88 17.31 -5.73
CA SER A 255 12.92 17.08 -4.28
C SER A 255 11.93 15.99 -3.87
N PHE A 256 12.23 15.27 -2.78
CA PHE A 256 11.35 14.28 -2.18
C PHE A 256 11.47 14.29 -0.66
N ILE A 257 10.52 13.64 0.02
CA ILE A 257 10.57 13.45 1.46
C ILE A 257 11.35 12.17 1.76
N ALA A 258 12.55 12.31 2.33
CA ALA A 258 13.34 11.19 2.85
C ALA A 258 12.93 10.80 4.27
N ALA A 259 13.55 9.73 4.82
CA ALA A 259 13.45 9.35 6.22
C ALA A 259 14.01 10.47 7.13
N ARG A 260 13.13 11.37 7.54
CA ARG A 260 13.50 12.71 8.02
C ARG A 260 14.41 12.71 9.23
N ASN A 261 14.35 11.66 10.07
CA ASN A 261 15.12 11.61 11.31
C ASN A 261 16.50 10.96 11.12
N LEU A 262 16.75 10.29 9.99
CA LEU A 262 18.07 9.69 9.68
C LEU A 262 19.05 10.67 9.04
N HIS A 263 18.58 11.85 8.66
CA HIS A 263 19.36 12.88 7.95
C HIS A 263 19.41 14.20 8.72
N ARG A 264 19.14 14.17 10.03
CA ARG A 264 19.24 15.31 10.95
C ARG A 264 20.59 15.38 11.63
#